data_AF-A0A965HKD8-F1
#
_entry.id   AF-A0A965HKD8-F1
#
_cell.length_a   1.000
_cell.length_b   1.000
_cell.length_c   1.000
_cell.angle_alpha   90.00
_cell.angle_beta   90.00
_cell.angle_gamma   90.00
#
_symmetry.space_group_name_H-M   'P 1'
#
loop_
_entity.id
_entity.type
_entity.pdbx_description
1 polymer ?
#
loop_
_entity_poly.entity_id
_entity_poly.type
_entity_poly.pdbx_seq_one_letter_code
_entity_poly.pdbx_strand_id
1 'polypeptide(L)'
;GVPIPLDDLDLNRRSFVSLSNLNDLILQCLNKPAAANQTFHVSDDDDISTAELLRRMGKALGKPMRNLPLPLRFVKAGLILAGKGCWVQKLYGNLRMDISQTKKLIGWKPVTTMDDELEKSSIWWKSHSKY
;
A
#
# COMPACT_ATOMS: atom_id res chain seq x y z
N GLY A 1 -9.48 16.99 -6.85
CA GLY A 1 -8.37 16.73 -5.91
C GLY A 1 -7.39 17.88 -5.92
N VAL A 2 -6.57 18.00 -4.88
CA VAL A 2 -5.41 18.90 -4.85
C VAL A 2 -4.33 18.30 -5.78
N PRO A 3 -3.69 19.09 -6.66
CA PRO A 3 -2.61 18.58 -7.49
C PRO A 3 -1.39 18.26 -6.62
N ILE A 4 -0.82 17.06 -6.80
CA ILE A 4 0.31 16.56 -6.00
C ILE A 4 1.44 16.18 -6.96
N PRO A 5 2.70 16.48 -6.63
CA PRO A 5 3.83 16.09 -7.45
C PRO A 5 4.06 14.58 -7.36
N LEU A 6 3.62 13.84 -8.38
CA LEU A 6 3.77 12.39 -8.47
C LEU A 6 4.86 11.96 -9.46
N ASP A 7 5.51 12.91 -10.12
CA ASP A 7 6.65 12.63 -10.98
C ASP A 7 7.70 11.83 -10.19
N ASP A 8 8.24 10.79 -10.82
CA ASP A 8 9.16 9.80 -10.25
C ASP A 8 8.58 8.89 -9.13
N LEU A 9 7.32 9.04 -8.69
CA LEU A 9 6.66 8.08 -7.78
C LEU A 9 6.16 6.82 -8.48
N ASP A 10 6.22 6.73 -9.81
CA ASP A 10 5.88 5.52 -10.57
C ASP A 10 7.00 4.46 -10.53
N LEU A 11 8.21 4.86 -10.12
CA LEU A 11 9.41 4.01 -10.09
C LEU A 11 9.48 3.11 -8.87
N ASN A 12 8.81 3.49 -7.77
CA ASN A 12 8.85 2.69 -6.57
C ASN A 12 7.87 1.50 -6.65
N ARG A 13 8.15 0.46 -5.89
CA ARG A 13 7.30 -0.71 -5.75
C ARG A 13 7.21 -1.10 -4.29
N ARG A 14 5.98 -1.35 -3.86
CA ARG A 14 5.63 -1.62 -2.47
C ARG A 14 4.60 -2.72 -2.37
N SER A 15 4.87 -3.63 -1.46
CA SER A 15 3.95 -4.68 -1.08
C SER A 15 3.03 -4.15 0.03
N PHE A 16 1.73 -4.22 -0.17
CA PHE A 16 0.72 -3.86 0.83
C PHE A 16 -0.06 -5.10 1.23
N VAL A 17 -0.68 -5.06 2.40
CA VAL A 17 -1.56 -6.12 2.89
C VAL A 17 -2.82 -5.51 3.45
N SER A 18 -3.98 -6.03 3.05
CA SER A 18 -5.27 -5.65 3.63
C SER A 18 -5.45 -6.28 5.01
N LEU A 19 -6.23 -5.63 5.88
CA LEU A 19 -6.51 -6.17 7.21
C LEU A 19 -7.26 -7.51 7.11
N SER A 20 -8.17 -7.63 6.14
CA SER A 20 -8.91 -8.86 5.84
C SER A 20 -7.96 -10.01 5.50
N ASN A 21 -7.00 -9.76 4.60
CA ASN A 21 -6.02 -10.75 4.17
C ASN A 21 -5.03 -11.11 5.28
N LEU A 22 -4.61 -10.14 6.09
CA LEU A 22 -3.78 -10.39 7.26
C LEU A 22 -4.48 -11.32 8.26
N ASN A 23 -5.76 -11.02 8.58
CA ASN A 23 -6.54 -11.85 9.50
C ASN A 23 -6.75 -13.26 8.97
N ASP A 24 -7.04 -13.41 7.67
CA ASP A 24 -7.17 -14.73 7.06
C ASP A 24 -5.87 -15.55 7.17
N LEU A 25 -4.72 -14.93 6.90
CA LEU A 25 -3.43 -15.60 7.05
C LEU A 25 -3.19 -16.04 8.50
N ILE A 26 -3.49 -15.19 9.49
CA ILE A 26 -3.35 -15.53 10.92
C ILE A 26 -4.22 -16.75 11.26
N LEU A 27 -5.47 -16.78 10.79
CA LEU A 27 -6.38 -17.91 10.99
C LEU A 27 -5.83 -19.20 10.34
N GLN A 28 -5.22 -19.11 9.16
CA GLN A 28 -4.61 -20.27 8.52
C GLN A 28 -3.36 -20.75 9.25
N CYS A 29 -2.54 -19.85 9.79
CA CYS A 29 -1.39 -20.20 10.62
C CYS A 29 -1.79 -20.97 11.89
N LEU A 30 -2.91 -20.58 12.53
CA LEU A 30 -3.41 -21.28 13.72
C LEU A 30 -3.85 -22.72 13.45
N ASN A 31 -4.33 -23.00 12.22
CA ASN A 31 -4.86 -24.30 11.84
C ASN A 31 -3.81 -25.24 11.20
N LYS A 32 -2.60 -24.75 10.91
CA LYS A 32 -1.55 -25.53 10.23
C LYS A 32 -0.36 -25.80 11.14
N PRO A 33 -0.10 -27.07 11.52
CA PRO A 33 1.08 -27.43 12.31
C PRO A 33 2.41 -27.03 11.65
N ALA A 34 2.44 -26.99 10.31
CA ALA A 34 3.60 -26.56 9.52
C ALA A 34 3.97 -25.07 9.70
N ALA A 35 3.09 -24.27 10.31
CA ALA A 35 3.35 -22.86 10.61
C ALA A 35 4.11 -22.66 11.94
N ALA A 36 4.24 -23.70 12.78
CA ALA A 36 4.89 -23.58 14.08
C ALA A 36 6.37 -23.19 13.95
N ASN A 37 6.79 -22.20 14.75
CA ASN A 37 8.16 -21.64 14.78
C ASN A 37 8.67 -21.09 13.43
N GLN A 38 7.78 -20.67 12.54
CA GLN A 38 8.14 -20.04 11.27
C GLN A 38 7.85 -18.54 11.29
N THR A 39 8.66 -17.76 10.59
CA THR A 39 8.37 -16.34 10.28
C THR A 39 7.81 -16.25 8.88
N PHE A 40 6.61 -15.68 8.74
CA PHE A 40 5.94 -15.51 7.46
C PHE A 40 5.83 -14.04 7.09
N HIS A 41 6.11 -13.73 5.82
CA HIS A 41 5.81 -12.43 5.24
C HIS A 41 4.46 -12.47 4.54
N VAL A 42 3.72 -11.36 4.61
CA VAL A 42 2.37 -11.26 4.04
C VAL A 42 2.25 -10.03 3.16
N SER A 43 1.60 -10.21 2.01
CA SER A 43 1.30 -9.18 1.02
C SER A 43 0.10 -9.66 0.21
N ASP A 44 -0.67 -8.72 -0.33
CA ASP A 44 -1.81 -8.95 -1.23
C ASP A 44 -1.37 -9.39 -2.64
N ASP A 45 -0.07 -9.66 -2.84
CA ASP A 45 0.53 -10.08 -4.12
C ASP A 45 0.41 -9.03 -5.25
N ASP A 46 0.09 -7.79 -4.91
CA ASP A 46 0.01 -6.65 -5.82
C ASP A 46 1.06 -5.60 -5.43
N ASP A 47 2.26 -5.74 -5.99
CA ASP A 47 3.36 -4.79 -5.80
C ASP A 47 3.12 -3.53 -6.65
N ILE A 48 2.60 -2.49 -6.02
CA ILE A 48 2.24 -1.23 -6.70
C ILE A 48 3.16 -0.08 -6.33
N SER A 49 3.20 0.94 -7.19
CA SER A 49 3.88 2.19 -6.87
C SER A 49 3.03 3.05 -5.94
N THR A 50 3.66 4.00 -5.25
CA THR A 50 2.93 4.98 -4.43
C THR A 50 2.03 5.86 -5.29
N ALA A 51 2.44 6.19 -6.51
CA ALA A 51 1.59 6.89 -7.46
C ALA A 51 0.35 6.06 -7.85
N GLU A 52 0.52 4.76 -8.10
CA GLU A 52 -0.58 3.86 -8.45
C GLU A 52 -1.56 3.68 -7.28
N LEU A 53 -1.04 3.51 -6.05
CA LEU A 53 -1.88 3.48 -4.84
C LEU A 53 -2.76 4.74 -4.75
N LEU A 54 -2.16 5.92 -4.92
CA LEU A 54 -2.89 7.19 -4.84
C LEU A 54 -3.93 7.33 -5.97
N ARG A 55 -3.64 6.83 -7.17
CA ARG A 55 -4.61 6.80 -8.28
C ARG A 55 -5.80 5.91 -7.96
N ARG A 56 -5.57 4.70 -7.45
CA ARG A 56 -6.64 3.75 -7.04
C ARG A 56 -7.48 4.29 -5.88
N MET A 57 -6.85 4.90 -4.88
CA MET A 57 -7.54 5.62 -3.80
C MET A 57 -8.41 6.76 -4.34
N GLY A 58 -7.88 7.58 -5.26
CA GLY A 58 -8.62 8.66 -5.89
C GLY A 58 -9.85 8.17 -6.66
N LYS A 59 -9.72 7.02 -7.34
CA LYS A 59 -10.83 6.33 -8.03
C LYS A 59 -11.91 5.89 -7.04
N ALA A 60 -11.54 5.18 -5.96
CA ALA A 60 -12.49 4.73 -4.94
C ALA A 60 -13.21 5.89 -4.24
N LEU A 61 -12.48 6.98 -3.94
CA LEU A 61 -13.06 8.18 -3.33
C LEU A 61 -13.88 9.04 -4.29
N GLY A 62 -13.87 8.76 -5.60
CA GLY A 62 -14.50 9.61 -6.62
C GLY A 62 -13.85 10.99 -6.77
N LYS A 63 -12.62 11.15 -6.30
CA LYS A 63 -11.85 12.39 -6.35
C LYS A 63 -10.59 12.13 -7.17
N PRO A 64 -10.62 12.34 -8.51
CA PRO A 64 -9.48 12.02 -9.36
C PRO A 64 -8.23 12.79 -8.90
N MET A 65 -7.15 12.04 -8.83
CA MET A 65 -5.82 12.53 -8.50
C MET A 65 -5.30 13.40 -9.66
N ARG A 66 -4.81 14.60 -9.36
CA ARG A 66 -4.20 15.48 -10.37
C ARG A 66 -2.68 15.44 -10.18
N ASN A 67 -1.94 15.16 -11.25
CA ASN A 67 -0.48 15.21 -11.21
C ASN A 67 0.00 16.67 -11.37
N LEU A 68 0.95 17.07 -10.55
CA LEU A 68 1.70 18.31 -10.70
C LEU A 68 3.08 17.97 -11.25
N PRO A 69 3.45 18.40 -12.47
CA PRO A 69 4.76 18.10 -13.01
C PRO A 69 5.83 18.88 -12.23
N LEU A 70 6.50 18.24 -11.29
CA LEU A 70 7.52 18.85 -10.44
C LEU A 70 8.69 17.88 -10.26
N PRO A 71 9.92 18.27 -10.64
CA PRO A 71 11.09 17.40 -10.47
C PRO A 71 11.28 16.98 -9.01
N LEU A 72 11.53 15.69 -8.80
CA LEU A 72 11.68 15.08 -7.47
C LEU A 72 12.68 15.80 -6.56
N ARG A 73 13.75 16.34 -7.13
CA ARG A 73 14.77 17.12 -6.40
C ARG A 73 14.17 18.28 -5.60
N PHE A 74 13.16 18.97 -6.13
CA PHE A 74 12.52 20.09 -5.45
C PHE A 74 11.60 19.61 -4.33
N VAL A 75 10.86 18.53 -4.54
CA VAL A 75 10.03 17.91 -3.49
C VAL A 75 10.89 17.43 -2.33
N LYS A 76 12.01 16.74 -2.63
CA LYS A 76 12.96 16.26 -1.63
C LYS A 76 13.57 17.42 -0.84
N ALA A 77 14.05 18.45 -1.54
CA ALA A 77 14.62 19.63 -0.88
C ALA A 77 13.61 20.32 0.04
N GLY A 78 12.36 20.49 -0.42
CA GLY A 78 11.29 21.06 0.39
C GLY A 78 10.96 20.23 1.64
N LEU A 79 10.88 18.90 1.51
CA LEU A 79 10.64 18.00 2.65
C LEU A 79 11.79 18.00 3.66
N ILE A 80 13.04 18.05 3.18
CA ILE A 80 14.23 18.13 4.04
C ILE A 80 14.25 19.47 4.79
N LEU A 81 14.01 20.58 4.08
CA LEU A 81 13.95 21.91 4.68
C LEU A 81 12.83 22.03 5.72
N ALA A 82 11.71 21.34 5.50
CA ALA A 82 10.60 21.25 6.45
C ALA A 82 10.86 20.28 7.62
N GLY A 83 12.06 19.72 7.76
CA GLY A 83 12.41 18.74 8.82
C GLY A 83 11.76 17.36 8.64
N LYS A 84 11.14 17.10 7.48
CA LYS A 84 10.40 15.86 7.16
C LYS A 84 11.20 14.91 6.27
N GLY A 85 12.53 14.89 6.38
CA GLY A 85 13.41 14.05 5.57
C GLY A 85 13.04 12.55 5.59
N CYS A 86 12.55 12.03 6.71
CA CYS A 86 12.11 10.63 6.82
C CYS A 86 10.92 10.28 5.90
N TRP A 87 10.08 11.26 5.55
CA TRP A 87 8.97 11.08 4.62
C TRP A 87 9.43 10.85 3.19
N VAL A 88 10.61 11.37 2.82
CA VAL A 88 11.19 11.10 1.51
C VAL A 88 11.42 9.60 1.34
N GLN A 89 12.01 8.95 2.32
CA GLN A 89 12.24 7.51 2.25
C GLN A 89 10.94 6.72 2.36
N LYS A 90 9.99 7.18 3.18
CA LYS A 90 8.65 6.59 3.28
C LYS A 90 7.77 6.79 2.06
N LEU A 91 8.03 7.72 1.16
CA LEU A 91 7.24 7.90 -0.07
C LEU A 91 7.96 7.36 -1.30
N TYR A 92 9.27 7.57 -1.39
CA TYR A 92 10.07 7.25 -2.58
C TYR A 92 10.91 5.98 -2.44
N GLY A 93 10.98 5.39 -1.24
CA GLY A 93 11.68 4.13 -1.02
C GLY A 93 10.97 2.94 -1.67
N ASN A 94 11.75 1.98 -2.16
CA ASN A 94 11.29 0.64 -2.52
C ASN A 94 11.17 -0.21 -1.26
N LEU A 95 10.04 -0.89 -1.09
CA LEU A 95 9.82 -1.82 0.01
C LEU A 95 9.04 -3.01 -0.53
N ARG A 96 9.75 -3.91 -1.20
CA ARG A 96 9.18 -5.18 -1.68
C ARG A 96 9.40 -6.25 -0.63
N MET A 97 8.36 -6.99 -0.30
CA MET A 97 8.47 -8.17 0.56
C MET A 97 8.34 -9.42 -0.30
N ASP A 98 9.31 -10.32 -0.20
CA ASP A 98 9.20 -11.65 -0.80
C ASP A 98 8.25 -12.51 0.06
N ILE A 99 7.14 -12.93 -0.54
CA ILE A 99 6.12 -13.80 0.07
C ILE A 99 6.18 -15.25 -0.43
N SER A 100 7.21 -15.61 -1.20
CA SER A 100 7.37 -16.94 -1.81
C SER A 100 7.36 -18.06 -0.78
N GLN A 101 7.97 -17.83 0.40
CA GLN A 101 8.02 -18.81 1.49
C GLN A 101 6.63 -19.06 2.10
N THR A 102 5.85 -18.00 2.33
CA THR A 102 4.48 -18.08 2.86
C THR A 102 3.56 -18.82 1.89
N LYS A 103 3.64 -18.50 0.59
CA LYS A 103 2.86 -19.19 -0.45
C LYS A 103 3.24 -20.67 -0.57
N LYS A 104 4.52 -21.02 -0.48
CA LYS A 104 4.97 -22.43 -0.59
C LYS A 104 4.60 -23.27 0.62
N LEU A 105 4.73 -22.73 1.83
CA LEU A 105 4.49 -23.49 3.07
C LEU A 105 3.01 -23.53 3.47
N ILE A 106 2.28 -22.43 3.27
CA ILE A 106 0.87 -22.30 3.67
C ILE A 106 -0.07 -22.51 2.49
N GLY A 107 0.37 -22.38 1.23
CA GLY A 107 -0.52 -22.45 0.07
C GLY A 107 -1.53 -21.29 0.02
N TRP A 108 -1.24 -20.22 0.76
CA TRP A 108 -2.16 -19.12 1.00
C TRP A 108 -2.25 -18.19 -0.22
N LYS A 109 -3.47 -17.71 -0.52
CA LYS A 109 -3.72 -16.65 -1.50
C LYS A 109 -4.62 -15.58 -0.85
N PRO A 110 -4.43 -14.30 -1.19
CA PRO A 110 -5.30 -13.22 -0.73
C PRO A 110 -6.76 -13.51 -1.07
N VAL A 111 -7.66 -13.30 -0.10
CA VAL A 111 -9.10 -13.54 -0.24
C VAL A 111 -9.80 -12.32 -0.83
N THR A 112 -9.26 -11.13 -0.55
CA THR A 112 -9.77 -9.86 -1.09
C THR A 112 -8.70 -9.16 -1.92
N THR A 113 -9.16 -8.41 -2.92
CA THR A 113 -8.27 -7.55 -3.71
C THR A 113 -8.09 -6.19 -3.05
N MET A 114 -7.02 -5.49 -3.41
CA MET A 114 -6.79 -4.13 -2.92
C MET A 114 -7.93 -3.18 -3.32
N ASP A 115 -8.46 -3.32 -4.53
CA ASP A 115 -9.53 -2.45 -5.03
C ASP A 115 -10.81 -2.58 -4.20
N ASP A 116 -11.19 -3.82 -3.83
CA ASP A 116 -12.36 -4.08 -2.97
C ASP A 116 -12.20 -3.43 -1.58
N GLU A 117 -11.00 -3.51 -1.00
CA GLU A 117 -10.70 -2.96 0.33
C GLU A 117 -10.59 -1.43 0.31
N LEU A 118 -10.08 -0.86 -0.78
CA LEU A 118 -10.09 0.58 -1.01
C LEU A 118 -11.52 1.11 -1.17
N GLU A 119 -12.41 0.36 -1.83
CA GLU A 119 -13.82 0.72 -1.94
C GLU A 119 -14.50 0.72 -0.57
N LYS A 120 -14.36 -0.35 0.22
CA LYS A 120 -14.89 -0.42 1.60
C LYS A 120 -14.38 0.73 2.46
N SER A 121 -13.08 0.99 2.41
CA SER A 121 -12.45 2.10 3.14
C SER A 121 -12.98 3.46 2.68
N SER A 122 -13.24 3.63 1.38
CA SER A 122 -13.81 4.87 0.83
C SER A 122 -15.24 5.11 1.29
N ILE A 123 -16.06 4.05 1.38
CA ILE A 123 -17.45 4.12 1.88
C ILE A 123 -17.44 4.52 3.36
N TRP A 124 -16.60 3.87 4.17
CA TRP A 124 -16.42 4.22 5.58
C TRP A 124 -15.95 5.67 5.76
N TRP A 125 -14.98 6.12 4.96
CA TRP A 125 -14.51 7.50 5.00
C TRP A 125 -15.62 8.49 4.64
N LYS A 126 -16.38 8.24 3.56
CA LYS A 126 -17.49 9.11 3.14
C LYS A 126 -18.61 9.20 4.18
N SER A 127 -18.88 8.13 4.92
CA SER A 127 -19.91 8.15 5.98
C SER A 127 -19.48 8.91 7.23
N HIS A 128 -18.17 9.03 7.50
CA HIS A 128 -17.62 9.71 8.68
C HIS A 128 -17.05 11.11 8.38
N SER A 129 -16.72 11.43 7.13
CA SER A 129 -16.14 12.72 6.70
C SER A 129 -17.18 13.84 6.55
N LYS A 130 -18.26 13.85 7.33
CA LYS A 130 -19.31 14.89 7.28
C LYS A 130 -18.91 16.24 7.90
N TYR A 131 -17.61 16.48 8.12
CA TYR A 131 -17.04 17.76 8.56
C TYR A 131 -15.79 18.11 7.74
#